data_AF-A0A4R2SMN6-F1
#
_entry.id   AF-A0A4R2SMN6-F1
#
_cell.length_a   1.000
_cell.length_b   1.000
_cell.length_c   1.000
_cell.angle_alpha   90.00
_cell.angle_beta   90.00
_cell.angle_gamma   90.00
#
_symmetry.space_group_name_H-M   'P 1'
#
loop_
_entity.id
_entity.type
_entity.pdbx_description
1 polymer ?
#
loop_
_entity_poly.entity_id
_entity_poly.type
_entity_poly.pdbx_seq_one_letter_code
_entity_poly.pdbx_strand_id
1 'polypeptide(L)'
;MKRILLILFVLFNVSVSYGNQCILFEEEKLIDDKIRFYNNYYNQVPNMISCKENSALNDLVCSDVKLKKALLLLSVSLVYSYENANRIQIDNYQTYNNEFKDWLNNIMEKEWDKKIALKKLCYIIKQQTTSSLGGDSPYKTINIEPIYIKKNSNGVILEIMDGNIYLGKSCDAESSDKRKGKWYKSGEFFFVELGNDKYKFDRNEEVFSLNCKRIIDD
;
A
#
# COMPACT_ATOMS: atom_id res chain seq x y z
N MET A 1 47.80 -41.72 -8.06
CA MET A 1 46.32 -41.64 -7.96
C MET A 1 45.95 -41.33 -6.51
N LYS A 2 45.64 -40.07 -6.19
CA LYS A 2 45.04 -39.66 -4.91
C LYS A 2 43.80 -38.84 -5.25
N ARG A 3 42.64 -39.32 -4.79
CA ARG A 3 41.32 -38.74 -5.03
C ARG A 3 41.25 -37.37 -4.33
N ILE A 4 41.01 -36.31 -5.08
CA ILE A 4 40.68 -34.98 -4.54
C ILE A 4 39.20 -35.02 -4.18
N LEU A 5 38.89 -34.93 -2.89
CA LEU A 5 37.53 -34.74 -2.39
C LEU A 5 37.21 -33.25 -2.51
N LEU A 6 36.42 -32.87 -3.52
CA LEU A 6 35.95 -31.50 -3.71
C LEU A 6 34.68 -31.33 -2.88
N ILE A 7 34.82 -30.79 -1.66
CA ILE A 7 33.68 -30.41 -0.83
C ILE A 7 33.14 -29.09 -1.40
N LEU A 8 32.06 -29.17 -2.19
CA LEU A 8 31.26 -28.01 -2.56
C LEU A 8 30.58 -27.46 -1.30
N PHE A 9 31.18 -26.42 -0.71
CA PHE A 9 30.48 -25.53 0.21
C PHE A 9 29.45 -24.73 -0.60
N VAL A 10 28.24 -25.28 -0.76
CA VAL A 10 27.08 -24.49 -1.16
C VAL A 10 26.70 -23.67 0.06
N LEU A 11 27.28 -22.47 0.17
CA LEU A 11 26.74 -21.41 1.00
C LEU A 11 25.37 -21.07 0.44
N PHE A 12 24.33 -21.76 0.94
CA PHE A 12 22.99 -21.23 0.90
C PHE A 12 23.03 -19.94 1.72
N ASN A 13 23.32 -18.82 1.04
CA ASN A 13 22.80 -17.54 1.43
C ASN A 13 21.27 -17.68 1.31
N VAL A 14 20.65 -18.28 2.33
CA VAL A 14 19.30 -17.89 2.72
C VAL A 14 19.41 -16.42 3.07
N SER A 15 19.32 -15.59 2.04
CA SER A 15 18.85 -14.24 2.20
C SER A 15 17.51 -14.45 2.89
N VAL A 16 17.49 -14.17 4.19
CA VAL A 16 16.25 -13.98 4.93
C VAL A 16 15.64 -12.76 4.26
N SER A 17 14.93 -13.00 3.16
CA SER A 17 13.95 -12.08 2.65
C SER A 17 12.97 -12.00 3.81
N TYR A 18 13.13 -10.98 4.65
CA TYR A 18 12.03 -10.47 5.44
C TYR A 18 10.95 -10.17 4.40
N GLY A 19 10.11 -11.18 4.13
CA GLY A 19 9.02 -11.05 3.20
C GLY A 19 8.22 -9.85 3.67
N ASN A 20 7.89 -8.94 2.75
CA ASN A 20 7.08 -7.75 3.02
C ASN A 20 5.79 -8.17 3.73
N GLN A 21 5.83 -8.20 5.07
CA GLN A 21 4.64 -8.45 5.87
C GLN A 21 3.85 -7.16 5.85
N CYS A 22 2.63 -7.26 5.34
CA CYS A 22 1.69 -6.16 5.26
C CYS A 22 1.46 -5.52 6.63
N ILE A 23 1.16 -6.39 7.60
CA ILE A 23 0.80 -6.05 8.98
C ILE A 23 1.90 -6.60 9.89
N LEU A 24 2.58 -5.69 10.59
CA LEU A 24 3.60 -6.02 11.58
C LEU A 24 2.96 -6.63 12.83
N PHE A 25 3.76 -7.33 13.63
CA PHE A 25 3.26 -7.97 14.86
C PHE A 25 2.68 -6.96 15.85
N GLU A 26 3.34 -5.80 16.01
CA GLU A 26 2.88 -4.73 16.89
C GLU A 26 1.59 -4.08 16.36
N GLU A 27 1.47 -3.93 15.04
CA GLU A 27 0.26 -3.42 14.39
C GLU A 27 -0.91 -4.39 14.58
N GLU A 28 -0.68 -5.70 14.49
CA GLU A 28 -1.72 -6.72 14.68
C GLU A 28 -2.36 -6.62 16.07
N LYS A 29 -1.55 -6.48 17.13
CA LYS A 29 -2.08 -6.32 18.49
C LYS A 29 -2.97 -5.08 18.62
N LEU A 30 -2.53 -3.96 18.05
CA LEU A 30 -3.30 -2.71 18.05
C LEU A 30 -4.60 -2.85 17.26
N ILE A 31 -4.56 -3.56 16.13
CA ILE A 31 -5.75 -3.88 15.32
C ILE A 31 -6.76 -4.67 16.15
N ASP A 32 -6.33 -5.72 16.86
CA ASP A 32 -7.20 -6.53 17.71
C ASP A 32 -7.88 -5.70 18.82
N ASP A 33 -7.12 -4.81 19.46
CA ASP A 33 -7.65 -3.91 20.50
C ASP A 33 -8.67 -2.92 19.92
N LYS A 34 -8.41 -2.35 18.74
CA LYS A 34 -9.33 -1.42 18.07
C LYS A 34 -10.59 -2.12 17.59
N ILE A 35 -10.50 -3.32 17.01
CA ILE A 35 -11.67 -4.13 16.64
C ILE A 35 -12.52 -4.40 17.89
N ARG A 36 -11.91 -4.80 19.01
CA ARG A 36 -12.64 -5.04 20.26
C ARG A 36 -13.35 -3.79 20.76
N PHE A 37 -12.69 -2.64 20.71
CA PHE A 37 -13.28 -1.36 21.10
C PHE A 37 -14.49 -1.00 20.24
N TYR A 38 -14.33 -1.01 18.91
CA TYR A 38 -15.39 -0.63 17.99
C TYR A 38 -16.53 -1.64 17.93
N ASN A 39 -16.29 -2.92 18.19
CA ASN A 39 -17.35 -3.93 18.29
C ASN A 39 -18.43 -3.60 19.33
N ASN A 40 -18.14 -2.75 20.33
CA ASN A 40 -19.17 -2.30 21.26
C ASN A 40 -20.25 -1.42 20.61
N TYR A 41 -19.96 -0.83 19.44
CA TYR A 41 -20.84 0.11 18.73
C TYR A 41 -21.16 -0.35 17.30
N TYR A 42 -20.24 -1.09 16.66
CA TYR A 42 -20.24 -1.42 15.24
C TYR A 42 -20.13 -2.93 14.97
N ASN A 43 -20.55 -3.79 15.91
CA ASN A 43 -20.49 -5.25 15.74
C ASN A 43 -21.28 -5.80 14.53
N GLN A 44 -22.23 -5.03 14.00
CA GLN A 44 -23.03 -5.41 12.83
C GLN A 44 -22.33 -5.11 11.50
N VAL A 45 -21.24 -4.33 11.51
CA VAL A 45 -20.48 -4.03 10.30
C VAL A 45 -19.71 -5.29 9.87
N PRO A 46 -20.02 -5.88 8.71
CA PRO A 46 -19.30 -7.06 8.26
C PRO A 46 -17.91 -6.67 7.76
N ASN A 47 -17.04 -7.68 7.64
CA ASN A 47 -15.86 -7.52 6.81
C ASN A 47 -16.32 -7.32 5.35
N MET A 48 -15.78 -6.31 4.67
CA MET A 48 -16.10 -6.07 3.26
C MET A 48 -15.77 -7.25 2.35
N ILE A 49 -14.89 -8.17 2.77
CA ILE A 49 -14.59 -9.39 2.02
C ILE A 49 -15.35 -10.61 2.54
N SER A 50 -15.65 -11.54 1.63
CA SER A 50 -16.24 -12.84 1.91
C SER A 50 -15.38 -13.95 1.30
N CYS A 51 -14.71 -14.75 2.13
CA CYS A 51 -13.83 -15.83 1.64
C CYS A 51 -14.56 -17.03 1.03
N LYS A 52 -15.86 -16.92 0.81
CA LYS A 52 -16.66 -17.86 0.02
C LYS A 52 -16.77 -17.42 -1.45
N GLU A 53 -16.46 -16.16 -1.74
CA GLU A 53 -16.50 -15.57 -3.07
C GLU A 53 -15.09 -15.61 -3.69
N ASN A 54 -15.02 -15.83 -4.99
CA ASN A 54 -13.77 -15.75 -5.74
C ASN A 54 -13.58 -14.32 -6.26
N SER A 55 -12.50 -13.67 -5.86
CA SER A 55 -12.08 -12.37 -6.40
C SER A 55 -10.59 -12.15 -6.19
N ALA A 56 -9.97 -11.25 -6.95
CA ALA A 56 -8.54 -10.96 -6.81
C ALA A 56 -8.19 -10.43 -5.40
N LEU A 57 -9.09 -9.65 -4.77
CA LEU A 57 -8.91 -9.22 -3.38
C LEU A 57 -8.96 -10.40 -2.42
N ASN A 58 -9.95 -11.30 -2.57
CA ASN A 58 -10.10 -12.45 -1.70
C ASN A 58 -8.91 -13.42 -1.81
N ASP A 59 -8.37 -13.61 -3.01
CA ASP A 59 -7.18 -14.43 -3.26
C ASP A 59 -5.94 -13.95 -2.52
N LEU A 60 -5.81 -12.64 -2.28
CA LEU A 60 -4.71 -12.06 -1.52
C LEU A 60 -4.95 -12.11 -0.01
N VAL A 61 -6.20 -12.00 0.41
CA VAL A 61 -6.56 -11.76 1.81
C VAL A 61 -6.92 -13.03 2.56
N CYS A 62 -7.64 -13.95 1.94
CA CYS A 62 -8.36 -14.99 2.68
C CYS A 62 -7.48 -16.01 3.41
N SER A 63 -6.24 -16.18 2.97
CA SER A 63 -5.21 -16.99 3.63
C SER A 63 -4.39 -16.25 4.70
N ASP A 64 -4.47 -14.91 4.76
CA ASP A 64 -3.72 -14.10 5.72
C ASP A 64 -4.66 -13.56 6.81
N VAL A 65 -4.59 -14.17 7.99
CA VAL A 65 -5.42 -13.78 9.14
C VAL A 65 -5.20 -12.33 9.56
N LYS A 66 -3.97 -11.82 9.47
CA LYS A 66 -3.66 -10.43 9.85
C LYS A 66 -4.28 -9.46 8.86
N LEU A 67 -4.19 -9.78 7.57
CA LEU A 67 -4.78 -8.95 6.52
C LEU A 67 -6.31 -8.95 6.59
N LYS A 68 -6.92 -10.10 6.92
CA LYS A 68 -8.37 -10.20 7.18
C LYS A 68 -8.81 -9.30 8.33
N LYS A 69 -8.08 -9.32 9.45
CA LYS A 69 -8.33 -8.44 10.60
C LYS A 69 -8.19 -6.97 10.20
N ALA A 70 -7.13 -6.63 9.47
CA ALA A 70 -6.90 -5.26 9.00
C ALA A 70 -8.05 -4.77 8.08
N LEU A 71 -8.57 -5.62 7.20
CA LEU A 71 -9.73 -5.29 6.36
C LEU A 71 -11.04 -5.19 7.14
N LEU A 72 -11.23 -5.99 8.19
CA LEU A 72 -12.36 -5.81 9.11
C LEU A 72 -12.27 -4.46 9.80
N LEU A 73 -11.11 -4.10 10.35
CA LEU A 73 -10.92 -2.80 10.98
C LEU A 73 -11.15 -1.67 9.98
N LEU A 74 -10.67 -1.78 8.75
CA LEU A 74 -10.95 -0.79 7.70
C LEU A 74 -12.45 -0.66 7.43
N SER A 75 -13.17 -1.79 7.30
CA SER A 75 -14.62 -1.83 7.07
C SER A 75 -15.38 -1.07 8.15
N VAL A 76 -15.00 -1.31 9.42
CA VAL A 76 -15.56 -0.62 10.59
C VAL A 76 -15.17 0.87 10.61
N SER A 77 -13.92 1.18 10.28
CA SER A 77 -13.39 2.54 10.30
C SER A 77 -14.09 3.45 9.28
N LEU A 78 -14.41 2.93 8.09
CA LEU A 78 -15.12 3.65 7.03
C LEU A 78 -16.57 3.99 7.42
N VAL A 79 -17.25 3.05 8.10
CA VAL A 79 -18.59 3.29 8.67
C VAL A 79 -18.50 4.33 9.78
N TYR A 80 -17.61 4.10 10.76
CA TYR A 80 -17.42 5.00 11.89
C TYR A 80 -17.13 6.44 11.46
N SER A 81 -16.19 6.64 10.53
CA SER A 81 -15.80 7.97 10.07
C SER A 81 -16.95 8.68 9.36
N TYR A 82 -17.68 7.98 8.50
CA TYR A 82 -18.85 8.52 7.81
C TYR A 82 -19.95 8.94 8.76
N GLU A 83 -20.35 8.08 9.69
CA GLU A 83 -21.43 8.39 10.62
C GLU A 83 -21.06 9.53 11.56
N ASN A 84 -19.80 9.61 11.99
CA ASN A 84 -19.33 10.71 12.84
C ASN A 84 -19.25 12.03 12.08
N ALA A 85 -18.82 12.01 10.81
CA ALA A 85 -18.77 13.20 9.97
C ALA A 85 -20.17 13.73 9.63
N ASN A 86 -21.11 12.84 9.34
CA ASN A 86 -22.46 13.20 8.89
C ASN A 86 -23.49 13.29 10.01
N ARG A 87 -23.17 12.78 11.22
CA ARG A 87 -24.08 12.66 12.36
C ARG A 87 -25.36 11.85 12.04
N ILE A 88 -25.23 10.85 11.17
CA ILE A 88 -26.32 9.99 10.70
C ILE A 88 -25.86 8.54 10.77
N GLN A 89 -26.75 7.64 11.17
CA GLN A 89 -26.51 6.20 11.14
C GLN A 89 -26.80 5.66 9.73
N ILE A 90 -25.95 4.75 9.24
CA ILE A 90 -26.16 4.07 7.96
C ILE A 90 -27.26 3.01 8.12
N ASP A 91 -28.23 3.01 7.21
CA ASP A 91 -29.37 2.10 7.26
C ASP A 91 -28.99 0.62 7.04
N ASN A 92 -27.96 0.36 6.23
CA ASN A 92 -27.53 -0.99 5.89
C ASN A 92 -26.00 -1.13 5.82
N TYR A 93 -25.40 -1.59 6.91
CA TYR A 93 -23.97 -1.86 6.96
C TYR A 93 -23.51 -3.00 6.03
N GLN A 94 -24.41 -3.91 5.61
CA GLN A 94 -24.02 -5.07 4.79
C GLN A 94 -23.55 -4.67 3.40
N THR A 95 -24.09 -3.59 2.86
CA THR A 95 -23.78 -3.13 1.49
C THR A 95 -22.97 -1.86 1.45
N TYR A 96 -22.81 -1.17 2.59
CA TYR A 96 -22.16 0.13 2.66
C TYR A 96 -20.76 0.15 2.04
N ASN A 97 -19.94 -0.87 2.33
CA ASN A 97 -18.56 -0.94 1.85
C ASN A 97 -18.42 -1.57 0.44
N ASN A 98 -19.52 -1.88 -0.27
CA ASN A 98 -19.45 -2.59 -1.56
C ASN A 98 -18.71 -1.79 -2.65
N GLU A 99 -18.97 -0.49 -2.77
CA GLU A 99 -18.29 0.34 -3.78
C GLU A 99 -16.77 0.38 -3.55
N PHE A 100 -16.36 0.51 -2.29
CA PHE A 100 -14.94 0.49 -1.93
C PHE A 100 -14.31 -0.88 -2.15
N LYS A 101 -15.04 -1.97 -1.83
CA LYS A 101 -14.64 -3.36 -2.14
C LYS A 101 -14.43 -3.56 -3.64
N ASP A 102 -15.35 -3.07 -4.47
CA ASP A 102 -15.29 -3.24 -5.92
C ASP A 102 -14.13 -2.44 -6.51
N TRP A 103 -13.86 -1.25 -5.98
CA TRP A 103 -12.67 -0.47 -6.33
C TRP A 103 -11.36 -1.19 -5.96
N LEU A 104 -11.27 -1.77 -4.75
CA LEU A 104 -10.13 -2.59 -4.35
C LEU A 104 -9.94 -3.79 -5.28
N ASN A 105 -11.01 -4.54 -5.57
CA ASN A 105 -10.98 -5.67 -6.49
C ASN A 105 -10.42 -5.26 -7.85
N ASN A 106 -10.90 -4.16 -8.43
CA ASN A 106 -10.45 -3.65 -9.72
C ASN A 106 -8.94 -3.28 -9.73
N ILE A 107 -8.39 -2.76 -8.62
CA ILE A 107 -6.95 -2.53 -8.52
C ILE A 107 -6.19 -3.86 -8.52
N MET A 108 -6.66 -4.83 -7.72
CA MET A 108 -6.00 -6.14 -7.60
C MET A 108 -6.07 -6.95 -8.91
N GLU A 109 -7.19 -6.88 -9.63
CA GLU A 109 -7.37 -7.58 -10.92
C GLU A 109 -6.43 -7.07 -12.03
N LYS A 110 -6.10 -5.77 -11.99
CA LYS A 110 -5.22 -5.15 -12.98
C LYS A 110 -3.73 -5.39 -12.71
N GLU A 111 -3.37 -5.89 -11.54
CA GLU A 111 -1.99 -6.12 -11.13
C GLU A 111 -1.64 -7.60 -11.22
N TRP A 112 -0.89 -7.97 -12.26
CA TRP A 112 -0.51 -9.36 -12.51
C TRP A 112 0.52 -9.88 -11.50
N ASP A 113 1.37 -9.01 -10.95
CA ASP A 113 2.33 -9.38 -9.91
C ASP A 113 1.67 -9.31 -8.53
N LYS A 114 1.37 -10.48 -7.96
CA LYS A 114 0.76 -10.60 -6.63
C LYS A 114 1.53 -9.88 -5.52
N LYS A 115 2.85 -9.74 -5.61
CA LYS A 115 3.64 -9.00 -4.61
C LYS A 115 3.39 -7.50 -4.71
N ILE A 116 3.28 -6.97 -5.93
CA ILE A 116 2.94 -5.56 -6.16
C ILE A 116 1.49 -5.31 -5.73
N ALA A 117 0.58 -6.21 -6.09
CA ALA A 117 -0.82 -6.13 -5.68
C ALA A 117 -0.95 -6.08 -4.15
N LEU A 118 -0.24 -6.97 -3.45
CA LEU A 118 -0.21 -6.98 -1.98
C LEU A 118 0.35 -5.66 -1.42
N LYS A 119 1.46 -5.13 -1.95
CA LYS A 119 2.01 -3.83 -1.49
C LYS A 119 1.01 -2.69 -1.64
N LYS A 120 0.33 -2.60 -2.79
CA LYS A 120 -0.72 -1.60 -3.04
C LYS A 120 -1.86 -1.76 -2.04
N LEU A 121 -2.34 -2.99 -1.85
CA LEU A 121 -3.40 -3.30 -0.89
C LEU A 121 -3.00 -2.88 0.53
N CYS A 122 -1.77 -3.18 0.95
CA CYS A 122 -1.24 -2.78 2.26
C CYS A 122 -1.21 -1.27 2.44
N TYR A 123 -0.71 -0.54 1.44
CA TYR A 123 -0.70 0.91 1.47
C TYR A 123 -2.13 1.47 1.60
N ILE A 124 -3.07 0.97 0.79
CA ILE A 124 -4.46 1.42 0.80
C ILE A 124 -5.11 1.15 2.16
N ILE A 125 -4.99 -0.07 2.70
CA ILE A 125 -5.56 -0.45 4.01
C ILE A 125 -5.03 0.48 5.10
N LYS A 126 -3.70 0.67 5.15
CA LYS A 126 -3.08 1.52 6.18
C LYS A 126 -3.50 2.97 6.03
N GLN A 127 -3.44 3.51 4.81
CA GLN A 127 -3.75 4.91 4.55
C GLN A 127 -5.21 5.23 4.84
N GLN A 128 -6.14 4.41 4.36
CA GLN A 128 -7.58 4.65 4.56
C GLN A 128 -8.02 4.43 6.00
N THR A 129 -7.46 3.43 6.70
CA THR A 129 -7.72 3.26 8.13
C THR A 129 -7.19 4.47 8.92
N THR A 130 -5.98 4.94 8.60
CA THR A 130 -5.41 6.14 9.25
C THR A 130 -6.22 7.40 8.96
N SER A 131 -6.67 7.59 7.73
CA SER A 131 -7.54 8.72 7.38
C SER A 131 -8.86 8.68 8.15
N SER A 132 -9.45 7.48 8.29
CA SER A 132 -10.74 7.29 8.98
C SER A 132 -10.65 7.41 10.50
N LEU A 133 -9.56 6.93 11.11
CA LEU A 133 -9.40 6.91 12.57
C LEU A 133 -8.54 8.06 13.11
N GLY A 134 -7.80 8.76 12.26
CA GLY A 134 -6.86 9.79 12.66
C GLY A 134 -5.84 9.27 13.68
N GLY A 135 -5.73 9.96 14.83
CA GLY A 135 -4.81 9.61 15.91
C GLY A 135 -5.09 8.25 16.57
N ASP A 136 -6.26 7.65 16.33
CA ASP A 136 -6.62 6.33 16.82
C ASP A 136 -6.16 5.18 15.90
N SER A 137 -5.49 5.49 14.79
CA SER A 137 -4.97 4.49 13.86
C SER A 137 -3.93 3.56 14.51
N PRO A 138 -3.94 2.24 14.20
CA PRO A 138 -2.88 1.34 14.62
C PRO A 138 -1.56 1.55 13.84
N TYR A 139 -1.58 2.35 12.77
CA TYR A 139 -0.45 2.50 11.84
C TYR A 139 0.30 3.81 12.10
N LYS A 140 1.62 3.71 12.35
CA LYS A 140 2.46 4.88 12.70
C LYS A 140 3.17 5.51 11.50
N THR A 141 3.61 4.70 10.55
CA THR A 141 4.32 5.17 9.35
C THR A 141 3.77 4.45 8.15
N ILE A 142 3.39 5.22 7.14
CA ILE A 142 2.85 4.72 5.88
C ILE A 142 3.74 5.24 4.77
N ASN A 143 4.48 4.32 4.15
CA ASN A 143 5.24 4.66 2.95
C ASN A 143 4.26 4.85 1.80
N ILE A 144 4.40 5.93 1.04
CA ILE A 144 3.57 6.17 -0.14
C ILE A 144 3.89 5.10 -1.19
N GLU A 145 2.84 4.46 -1.71
CA GLU A 145 2.94 3.49 -2.80
C GLU A 145 2.08 3.96 -3.99
N PRO A 146 2.60 3.94 -5.23
CA PRO A 146 1.79 4.23 -6.40
C PRO A 146 0.73 3.14 -6.62
N ILE A 147 -0.53 3.54 -6.70
CA ILE A 147 -1.66 2.68 -7.08
C ILE A 147 -1.58 2.37 -8.57
N TYR A 148 -1.30 3.39 -9.38
CA TYR A 148 -1.08 3.25 -10.81
C TYR A 148 0.13 4.06 -11.28
N ILE A 149 0.76 3.58 -12.35
CA ILE A 149 1.89 4.24 -13.00
C ILE A 149 1.55 4.33 -14.48
N LYS A 150 1.53 5.54 -15.03
CA LYS A 150 1.19 5.84 -16.42
C LYS A 150 2.33 6.61 -17.07
N LYS A 151 2.85 6.13 -18.20
CA LYS A 151 3.92 6.81 -18.94
C LYS A 151 3.39 7.44 -20.21
N ASN A 152 3.94 8.59 -20.58
CA ASN A 152 3.70 9.24 -21.86
C ASN A 152 4.98 9.88 -22.42
N SER A 153 4.86 10.69 -23.48
CA SER A 153 5.98 11.36 -24.13
C SER A 153 6.73 12.35 -23.24
N ASN A 154 6.09 12.86 -22.17
CA ASN A 154 6.62 13.93 -21.33
C ASN A 154 7.23 13.38 -20.03
N GLY A 155 6.83 12.18 -19.62
CA GLY A 155 7.30 11.59 -18.37
C GLY A 155 6.42 10.47 -17.85
N VAL A 156 6.33 10.36 -16.54
CA VAL A 156 5.53 9.36 -15.82
C VAL A 156 4.62 10.04 -14.81
N ILE A 157 3.40 9.53 -14.68
CA ILE A 157 2.42 9.92 -13.67
C ILE A 157 2.33 8.78 -12.66
N LEU A 158 2.59 9.09 -11.40
CA LEU A 158 2.32 8.21 -10.26
C LEU A 158 0.98 8.62 -9.68
N GLU A 159 0.00 7.74 -9.74
CA GLU A 159 -1.28 7.91 -9.08
C GLU A 159 -1.17 7.29 -7.68
N ILE A 160 -1.36 8.10 -6.64
CA ILE A 160 -1.33 7.71 -5.22
C ILE A 160 -2.70 7.99 -4.58
N MET A 161 -2.90 7.57 -3.33
CA MET A 161 -4.19 7.77 -2.64
C MET A 161 -4.63 9.24 -2.61
N ASP A 162 -3.67 10.14 -2.40
CA ASP A 162 -3.92 11.57 -2.17
C ASP A 162 -3.73 12.43 -3.43
N GLY A 163 -3.66 11.82 -4.62
CA GLY A 163 -3.58 12.52 -5.90
C GLY A 163 -2.49 11.99 -6.84
N ASN A 164 -1.93 12.89 -7.66
CA ASN A 164 -0.95 12.51 -8.68
C ASN A 164 0.40 13.18 -8.43
N ILE A 165 1.47 12.47 -8.74
CA ILE A 165 2.83 13.01 -8.85
C ILE A 165 3.29 12.83 -10.30
N TYR A 166 3.63 13.94 -10.95
CA TYR A 166 4.12 14.01 -12.31
C TYR A 166 5.65 14.07 -12.28
N LEU A 167 6.30 13.12 -12.95
CA LEU A 167 7.75 13.01 -13.07
C LEU A 167 8.16 13.32 -14.52
N GLY A 168 8.80 14.46 -14.73
CA GLY A 168 9.25 14.91 -16.05
C GLY A 168 10.57 14.27 -16.48
N LYS A 169 10.77 14.15 -17.80
CA LYS A 169 12.05 13.70 -18.39
C LYS A 169 13.23 14.60 -18.03
N SER A 170 12.98 15.86 -17.72
CA SER A 170 13.95 16.84 -17.23
C SER A 170 14.26 16.71 -15.73
N CYS A 171 13.82 15.62 -15.09
CA CYS A 171 14.04 15.34 -13.67
C CYS A 171 13.32 16.29 -12.71
N ASP A 172 12.41 17.10 -13.24
CA ASP A 172 11.43 17.89 -12.50
C ASP A 172 10.29 17.01 -12.02
N ALA A 173 9.72 17.37 -10.87
CA ALA A 173 8.51 16.76 -10.34
C ALA A 173 7.49 17.84 -9.99
N GLU A 174 6.21 17.54 -10.21
CA GLU A 174 5.10 18.37 -9.74
C GLU A 174 4.01 17.44 -9.16
N SER A 175 3.38 17.81 -8.05
CA SER A 175 2.19 17.12 -7.55
C SER A 175 0.90 17.79 -8.00
N SER A 176 -0.23 17.09 -7.89
CA SER A 176 -1.56 17.61 -8.25
C SER A 176 -1.93 18.90 -7.53
N ASP A 177 -1.42 19.12 -6.33
CA ASP A 177 -1.55 20.35 -5.52
C ASP A 177 -0.55 21.47 -5.91
N LYS A 178 0.17 21.30 -7.02
CA LYS A 178 1.13 22.26 -7.60
C LYS A 178 2.42 22.47 -6.82
N ARG A 179 2.75 21.61 -5.85
CA ARG A 179 4.11 21.60 -5.29
C ARG A 179 5.09 21.13 -6.36
N LYS A 180 6.19 21.86 -6.49
CA LYS A 180 7.27 21.55 -7.44
C LYS A 180 8.45 20.95 -6.71
N GLY A 181 9.25 20.22 -7.46
CA GLY A 181 10.55 19.76 -7.00
C GLY A 181 11.22 18.91 -8.06
N LYS A 182 11.87 17.84 -7.63
CA LYS A 182 12.73 17.02 -8.48
C LYS A 182 12.61 15.55 -8.15
N TRP A 183 13.00 14.71 -9.09
CA TRP A 183 13.09 13.28 -8.86
C TRP A 183 14.37 12.69 -9.44
N TYR A 184 14.83 11.59 -8.86
CA TYR A 184 16.05 10.91 -9.29
C TYR A 184 16.08 9.45 -8.85
N LYS A 185 16.80 8.62 -9.59
CA LYS A 185 17.13 7.24 -9.20
C LYS A 185 18.39 7.18 -8.35
N SER A 186 18.40 6.26 -7.38
CA SER A 186 19.55 5.96 -6.53
C SER A 186 19.48 4.51 -6.06
N GLY A 187 20.36 3.66 -6.60
CA GLY A 187 20.31 2.21 -6.39
C GLY A 187 19.02 1.60 -6.97
N GLU A 188 18.38 0.75 -6.19
CA GLU A 188 17.10 0.08 -6.52
C GLU A 188 15.86 0.93 -6.19
N PHE A 189 16.04 2.23 -5.95
CA PHE A 189 14.95 3.13 -5.58
C PHE A 189 14.94 4.38 -6.47
N PHE A 190 13.80 5.03 -6.52
CA PHE A 190 13.72 6.41 -6.97
C PHE A 190 13.14 7.29 -5.87
N PHE A 191 13.55 8.54 -5.86
CA PHE A 191 13.17 9.54 -4.88
C PHE A 191 12.46 10.68 -5.56
N VAL A 192 11.43 11.19 -4.90
CA VAL A 192 10.72 12.40 -5.32
C VAL A 192 10.81 13.39 -4.17
N GLU A 193 11.37 14.55 -4.43
CA GLU A 193 11.46 15.68 -3.50
C GLU A 193 10.44 16.72 -3.95
N LEU A 194 9.46 17.05 -3.09
CA LEU A 194 8.39 18.02 -3.36
C LEU A 194 8.32 19.01 -2.20
N GLY A 195 8.73 20.26 -2.43
CA GLY A 195 8.93 21.21 -1.33
C GLY A 195 9.93 20.67 -0.30
N ASN A 196 9.47 20.45 0.94
CA ASN A 196 10.28 19.90 2.03
C ASN A 196 10.13 18.38 2.20
N ASP A 197 9.21 17.76 1.46
CA ASP A 197 8.95 16.32 1.59
C ASP A 197 9.85 15.52 0.67
N LYS A 198 10.25 14.34 1.16
CA LYS A 198 11.03 13.38 0.39
C LYS A 198 10.38 12.02 0.44
N TYR A 199 9.95 11.56 -0.72
CA TYR A 199 9.34 10.26 -0.90
C TYR A 199 10.35 9.29 -1.50
N LYS A 200 10.33 8.06 -1.01
CA LYS A 200 11.14 6.95 -1.50
C LYS A 200 10.20 5.91 -2.09
N PHE A 201 10.45 5.53 -3.32
CA PHE A 201 9.68 4.54 -4.05
C PHE A 201 10.58 3.40 -4.51
N ASP A 202 10.01 2.20 -4.57
CA ASP A 202 10.68 1.02 -5.11
C ASP A 202 10.94 1.17 -6.61
N ARG A 203 11.87 0.37 -7.12
CA ARG A 203 12.18 0.31 -8.54
C ARG A 203 10.92 0.07 -9.38
N ASN A 204 10.77 0.90 -10.41
CA ASN A 204 9.77 0.73 -11.45
C ASN A 204 10.41 1.02 -12.81
N GLU A 205 10.26 0.10 -13.77
CA GLU A 205 10.94 0.20 -15.07
C GLU A 205 10.48 1.42 -15.89
N GLU A 206 9.21 1.81 -15.80
CA GLU A 206 8.72 2.97 -16.54
C GLU A 206 9.36 4.26 -16.04
N VAL A 207 9.48 4.41 -14.71
CA VAL A 207 10.19 5.54 -14.10
C VAL A 207 11.69 5.47 -14.42
N PHE A 208 12.31 4.30 -14.25
CA PHE A 208 13.76 4.13 -14.45
C PHE A 208 14.20 4.39 -15.90
N SER A 209 13.29 4.19 -16.86
CA SER A 209 13.52 4.46 -18.27
C SER A 209 13.75 5.95 -18.60
N LEU A 210 13.30 6.88 -17.74
CA LEU A 210 13.51 8.32 -17.94
C LEU A 210 14.94 8.79 -17.58
N ASN A 211 15.77 7.91 -17.00
CA ASN A 211 17.21 8.09 -16.78
C ASN A 211 17.70 9.27 -15.92
N CYS A 212 16.85 9.85 -15.07
CA CYS A 212 17.26 10.86 -14.09
C CYS A 212 18.13 10.28 -12.97
N LYS A 213 19.41 10.65 -12.91
CA LYS A 213 20.35 10.27 -11.85
C LYS A 213 20.55 11.44 -10.89
N ARG A 214 20.82 11.14 -9.61
CA ARG A 214 21.23 12.17 -8.66
C ARG A 214 22.55 12.77 -9.13
N ILE A 215 22.54 14.05 -9.47
CA ILE A 215 23.76 14.83 -9.60
C ILE A 215 24.20 15.12 -8.17
N ILE A 216 25.36 14.59 -7.78
CA ILE A 216 26.03 15.02 -6.56
C ILE A 216 26.77 16.28 -7.00
N ASP A 217 26.26 17.44 -6.61
CA ASP A 217 27.03 18.67 -6.74
C ASP A 217 28.12 18.58 -5.66
N ASP A 218 29.36 18.38 -6.10
CA ASP A 218 30.58 18.41 -5.26
C ASP A 218 30.86 19.82 -4.74
#